data_AF-V9ILP3-F1
#
_entry.id   AF-V9ILP3-F1
#
_cell.length_a   1.000
_cell.length_b   1.000
_cell.length_c   1.000
_cell.angle_alpha   90.00
_cell.angle_beta   90.00
_cell.angle_gamma   90.00
#
_symmetry.space_group_name_H-M   'P 1'
#
loop_
_entity.id
_entity.type
_entity.pdbx_description
1 polymer ?
#
loop_
_entity_poly.entity_id
_entity_poly.type
_entity_poly.pdbx_seq_one_letter_code
_entity_poly.pdbx_strand_id
1 'polypeptide(L)'
;MTTYEDFIQQNEDRDGIRITWNVWPSSRVDATRLVVPLGTLYQPIKERPDLPPIQYDPVLCTRSTCRAILNPLCQVDYRAKLWVCNLCFQRNPFPPQYAAISEQHQPAELIPKFSTIEYTIMRAQCLPPIFFTGCGYMYG
;
A
#
# COMPACT_ATOMS: atom_id res chain seq x y z
N MET A 1 -25.73 -3.25 -10.41
CA MET A 1 -24.55 -3.08 -11.30
C MET A 1 -23.74 -1.96 -10.72
N THR A 2 -22.48 -2.20 -10.35
CA THR A 2 -21.56 -1.13 -9.93
C THR A 2 -21.21 -0.30 -11.16
N THR A 3 -21.42 1.00 -11.08
CA THR A 3 -21.06 1.93 -12.15
C THR A 3 -19.55 2.21 -12.12
N TYR A 4 -19.02 2.79 -13.20
CA TYR A 4 -17.63 3.23 -13.22
C TYR A 4 -17.38 4.39 -12.24
N GLU A 5 -18.40 5.20 -11.97
CA GLU A 5 -18.35 6.25 -10.95
C GLU A 5 -18.22 5.64 -9.55
N ASP A 6 -19.03 4.63 -9.22
CA ASP A 6 -18.93 3.91 -7.94
C ASP A 6 -17.53 3.29 -7.77
N PHE A 7 -16.96 2.74 -8.85
CA PHE A 7 -15.61 2.20 -8.83
C PHE A 7 -14.58 3.27 -8.46
N ILE A 8 -14.64 4.45 -9.08
CA ILE A 8 -13.70 5.55 -8.77
C ILE A 8 -13.84 5.97 -7.31
N GLN A 9 -15.07 6.20 -6.85
CA GLN A 9 -15.34 6.62 -5.47
C GLN A 9 -14.83 5.59 -4.46
N GLN A 10 -15.09 4.30 -4.70
CA GLN A 10 -14.62 3.21 -3.81
C GLN A 10 -13.09 3.12 -3.73
N ASN A 11 -12.36 3.32 -4.83
CA ASN A 11 -10.89 3.33 -4.81
C ASN A 11 -10.36 4.59 -4.11
N GLU A 12 -11.00 5.74 -4.31
CA GLU A 12 -10.63 6.97 -3.62
C GLU A 12 -10.87 6.81 -2.11
N ASP A 13 -12.00 6.24 -1.68
CA ASP A 13 -12.36 6.00 -0.28
C ASP A 13 -11.47 4.98 0.42
N ARG A 14 -11.18 3.87 -0.24
CA ARG A 14 -10.30 2.83 0.30
C ARG A 14 -8.84 3.29 0.26
N ASP A 15 -8.31 3.59 -0.92
CA ASP A 15 -6.87 3.70 -1.10
C ASP A 15 -6.36 5.15 -1.06
N GLY A 16 -7.25 6.15 -1.06
CA GLY A 16 -6.86 7.56 -1.16
C GLY A 16 -6.29 7.92 -2.53
N ILE A 17 -6.67 7.18 -3.57
CA ILE A 17 -6.07 7.26 -4.91
C ILE A 17 -7.14 7.59 -5.94
N ARG A 18 -6.82 8.55 -6.81
CA ARG A 18 -7.60 8.86 -8.03
C ARG A 18 -6.69 9.01 -9.23
N ILE A 19 -6.89 8.17 -10.24
CA ILE A 19 -6.02 8.08 -11.42
C ILE A 19 -6.71 8.75 -12.61
N THR A 20 -5.92 9.40 -13.48
CA THR A 20 -6.42 9.99 -14.74
C THR A 20 -7.04 8.95 -15.67
N TRP A 21 -6.48 7.74 -15.69
CA TRP A 21 -6.97 6.59 -16.45
C TRP A 21 -6.96 5.32 -15.58
N ASN A 22 -8.13 4.74 -15.27
CA ASN A 22 -8.22 3.47 -14.54
C ASN A 22 -8.08 2.23 -15.44
N VAL A 23 -7.98 2.43 -16.76
CA VAL A 23 -7.60 1.40 -17.73
C VAL A 23 -6.39 1.92 -18.49
N TRP A 24 -5.28 1.19 -18.42
CA TRP A 24 -4.01 1.64 -18.96
C TRP A 24 -3.82 1.18 -20.41
N PRO A 25 -3.09 1.94 -21.24
CA PRO A 25 -2.69 1.48 -22.56
C PRO A 25 -1.82 0.24 -22.44
N SER A 26 -2.12 -0.79 -23.23
CA SER A 26 -1.35 -2.05 -23.24
C SER A 26 -0.08 -1.98 -24.11
N SER A 27 0.08 -0.92 -24.91
CA SER A 27 1.20 -0.71 -25.80
C SER A 27 1.89 0.63 -25.57
N ARG A 28 3.19 0.70 -25.88
CA ARG A 28 3.94 1.97 -25.83
C ARG A 28 3.41 3.00 -26.84
N VAL A 29 2.96 2.54 -28.00
CA VAL A 29 2.41 3.42 -29.05
C VAL A 29 1.14 4.10 -28.54
N ASP A 30 0.23 3.34 -27.93
CA ASP A 30 -1.01 3.91 -27.37
C ASP A 30 -0.70 4.83 -26.18
N ALA A 31 0.29 4.49 -25.35
CA ALA A 31 0.74 5.35 -24.26
C ALA A 31 1.25 6.72 -24.75
N THR A 32 2.00 6.76 -25.87
CA THR A 32 2.48 8.03 -26.44
C THR A 32 1.37 8.90 -27.04
N ARG A 33 0.19 8.34 -27.29
CA ARG A 33 -0.97 9.05 -27.84
C ARG A 33 -1.90 9.63 -26.78
N LEU A 34 -1.64 9.36 -25.49
CA LEU A 34 -2.44 9.91 -24.41
C LEU A 34 -2.27 11.42 -24.33
N VAL A 35 -3.37 12.17 -24.50
CA VAL A 35 -3.38 13.63 -24.37
C VAL A 35 -3.19 14.06 -22.92
N VAL A 36 -3.79 13.31 -21.99
CA VAL A 36 -3.61 13.49 -20.55
C VAL A 36 -2.66 12.39 -20.06
N PRO A 37 -1.56 12.73 -19.36
CA PRO A 37 -0.62 11.72 -18.89
C PRO A 37 -1.26 10.75 -17.90
N LEU A 38 -0.69 9.54 -17.79
CA LEU A 38 -0.98 8.64 -16.67
C LEU A 38 -0.44 9.29 -15.39
N GLY A 39 -1.36 9.70 -14.52
CA GLY A 39 -1.05 10.41 -13.29
C GLY A 39 -2.04 10.03 -12.21
N THR A 40 -1.67 10.30 -10.96
CA THR A 40 -2.50 9.99 -9.80
C THR A 40 -2.50 11.15 -8.83
N LEU A 41 -3.66 11.40 -8.23
CA LEU A 41 -3.78 12.13 -6.98
C LEU A 41 -3.74 11.09 -5.86
N TYR A 42 -2.86 11.28 -4.89
CA TYR A 42 -2.66 10.34 -3.80
C TYR A 42 -2.65 11.06 -2.46
N GLN A 43 -3.52 10.60 -1.55
CA GLN A 43 -3.58 11.02 -0.16
C GLN A 43 -3.00 9.91 0.73
N PRO A 44 -1.70 9.98 1.08
CA PRO A 44 -1.04 8.91 1.83
C PRO A 44 -1.61 8.71 3.24
N ILE A 45 -1.99 9.80 3.90
CA ILE A 45 -2.56 9.79 5.26
C ILE A 45 -4.06 10.07 5.14
N LYS A 46 -4.78 9.20 4.43
CA LYS A 46 -6.24 9.22 4.43
C LYS A 46 -6.74 8.48 5.67
N GLU A 47 -7.69 9.08 6.39
CA GLU A 47 -8.27 8.45 7.58
C GLU A 47 -8.99 7.15 7.20
N ARG A 48 -8.63 6.06 7.89
CA ARG A 48 -9.18 4.72 7.69
C ARG A 48 -9.67 4.15 9.03
N PRO A 49 -10.85 4.58 9.52
CA PRO A 49 -11.38 4.11 10.80
C PRO A 49 -11.75 2.62 10.80
N ASP A 50 -11.83 2.01 9.61
CA ASP A 50 -12.16 0.60 9.42
C ASP A 50 -10.95 -0.35 9.58
N LEU A 51 -9.73 0.18 9.68
CA LEU A 51 -8.50 -0.58 9.83
C LEU A 51 -8.02 -0.59 11.28
N PRO A 52 -7.90 -1.76 11.93
CA PRO A 52 -7.28 -1.82 13.26
C PRO A 52 -5.78 -1.49 13.17
N PRO A 53 -5.18 -0.93 14.22
CA PRO A 53 -3.74 -0.67 14.27
C PRO A 53 -2.94 -1.97 14.07
N ILE A 54 -2.06 -1.99 13.06
CA ILE A 54 -1.19 -3.13 12.79
C ILE A 54 0.17 -2.90 13.45
N GLN A 55 0.46 -3.65 14.51
CA GLN A 55 1.65 -3.45 15.35
C GLN A 55 2.73 -4.50 15.11
N TYR A 56 3.13 -4.69 13.86
CA TYR A 56 4.25 -5.55 13.49
C TYR A 56 5.00 -5.01 12.27
N ASP A 57 6.22 -5.49 12.05
CA ASP A 57 7.03 -5.10 10.91
C ASP A 57 6.47 -5.69 9.59
N PRO A 58 6.50 -4.93 8.48
CA PRO A 58 6.01 -5.39 7.18
C PRO A 58 6.83 -6.57 6.63
N VAL A 59 6.17 -7.50 5.94
CA VAL A 59 6.86 -8.61 5.26
C VAL A 59 7.43 -8.12 3.93
N LEU A 60 8.76 -8.15 3.78
CA LEU A 60 9.46 -7.62 2.61
C LEU A 60 9.89 -8.72 1.64
N CYS A 61 9.87 -8.42 0.35
CA CYS A 61 10.48 -9.26 -0.66
C CYS A 61 11.99 -9.43 -0.37
N THR A 62 12.47 -10.66 -0.46
CA THR A 62 13.86 -11.05 -0.17
C THR A 62 14.85 -10.51 -1.20
N ARG A 63 14.40 -10.18 -2.42
CA ARG A 63 15.23 -9.59 -3.47
C ARG A 63 15.63 -8.17 -3.08
N SER A 64 16.95 -7.94 -2.93
CA SER A 64 17.53 -6.66 -2.49
C SER A 64 17.19 -5.47 -3.38
N THR A 65 17.03 -5.69 -4.69
CA THR A 65 16.64 -4.65 -5.65
C THR A 65 15.13 -4.38 -5.70
N CYS A 66 14.31 -5.18 -5.00
CA CYS A 66 12.86 -5.04 -5.02
C CYS A 66 12.32 -4.56 -3.68
N ARG A 67 12.52 -5.33 -2.61
CA ARG A 67 12.10 -4.98 -1.23
C ARG A 67 10.62 -4.55 -1.10
N ALA A 68 9.77 -4.92 -2.06
CA ALA A 68 8.35 -4.63 -2.04
C ALA A 68 7.68 -5.30 -0.83
N ILE A 69 6.67 -4.65 -0.27
CA ILE A 69 5.90 -5.16 0.86
C ILE A 69 4.87 -6.18 0.33
N LEU A 70 4.65 -7.25 1.11
CA LEU A 70 3.57 -8.20 0.89
C LEU A 70 2.24 -7.46 0.79
N ASN A 71 1.44 -7.78 -0.21
CA ASN A 71 0.18 -7.11 -0.49
C ASN A 71 -0.82 -8.07 -1.14
N PRO A 72 -2.11 -7.72 -1.24
CA PRO A 72 -3.15 -8.64 -1.73
C PRO A 72 -2.98 -9.11 -3.17
N LEU A 73 -2.11 -8.47 -3.96
CA LEU A 73 -1.84 -8.87 -5.35
C LEU A 73 -0.77 -9.97 -5.45
N CYS A 74 -0.09 -10.30 -4.35
CA CYS A 74 0.89 -11.38 -4.31
C CYS A 74 0.19 -12.75 -4.35
N GLN A 75 0.73 -13.68 -5.14
CA GLN A 75 0.24 -15.06 -5.14
C GLN A 75 0.78 -15.81 -3.92
N VAL A 76 -0.05 -16.58 -3.24
CA VAL A 76 0.30 -17.26 -1.98
C VAL A 76 0.13 -18.76 -2.13
N ASP A 77 1.17 -19.50 -1.74
CA ASP A 77 1.13 -20.95 -1.57
C ASP A 77 1.10 -21.25 -0.06
N TYR A 78 -0.10 -21.51 0.47
CA TYR A 78 -0.31 -21.83 1.88
C TYR A 78 0.22 -23.22 2.28
N ARG A 79 0.48 -24.12 1.32
CA ARG A 79 1.02 -25.45 1.60
C ARG A 79 2.53 -25.38 1.75
N ALA A 80 3.21 -24.74 0.79
CA ALA A 80 4.65 -24.54 0.84
C ALA A 80 5.07 -23.39 1.77
N LYS A 81 4.12 -22.58 2.26
CA LYS A 81 4.36 -21.37 3.06
C LYS A 81 5.25 -20.37 2.32
N LEU A 82 4.92 -20.15 1.05
CA LEU A 82 5.62 -19.23 0.16
C LEU A 82 4.66 -18.17 -0.40
N TRP A 83 5.21 -17.05 -0.82
CA TRP A 83 4.50 -16.06 -1.63
C TRP A 83 5.36 -15.56 -2.79
N VAL A 84 4.70 -15.18 -3.88
CA VAL A 84 5.33 -14.66 -5.09
C VAL A 84 5.06 -13.17 -5.18
N CYS A 85 6.14 -12.38 -5.19
CA CYS A 85 6.05 -10.93 -5.32
C CYS A 85 5.45 -10.54 -6.67
N ASN A 86 4.38 -9.74 -6.67
CA ASN A 86 3.70 -9.27 -7.88
C ASN A 86 4.51 -8.25 -8.69
N LEU A 87 5.58 -7.67 -8.13
CA LEU A 87 6.43 -6.70 -8.84
C LEU A 87 7.62 -7.35 -9.54
N CYS A 88 8.30 -8.30 -8.89
CA CYS A 88 9.54 -8.89 -9.42
C CYS A 88 9.49 -10.41 -9.61
N PHE A 89 8.36 -11.05 -9.31
CA PHE A 89 8.11 -12.49 -9.42
C PHE A 89 9.04 -13.40 -8.59
N GLN A 90 9.78 -12.82 -7.63
CA GLN A 90 10.57 -13.58 -6.68
C GLN A 90 9.67 -14.43 -5.77
N ARG A 91 10.04 -15.69 -5.56
CA ARG A 91 9.44 -16.56 -4.54
C ARG A 91 10.10 -16.26 -3.20
N ASN A 92 9.30 -16.02 -2.17
CA ASN A 92 9.75 -15.64 -0.83
C ASN A 92 9.12 -16.57 0.19
N PRO A 93 9.87 -17.08 1.18
CA PRO A 93 9.29 -17.76 2.32
C PRO A 93 8.57 -16.76 3.22
N PHE A 94 7.51 -17.21 3.89
CA PHE A 94 6.93 -16.45 4.99
C PHE A 94 7.86 -16.44 6.21
N PRO A 95 7.85 -15.35 7.01
CA PRO A 95 8.56 -15.33 8.28
C PRO A 95 7.96 -16.33 9.29
N PRO A 96 8.72 -16.74 10.33
CA PRO A 96 8.28 -17.76 11.28
C PRO A 96 6.95 -17.45 11.98
N GLN A 97 6.65 -16.18 12.22
CA GLN A 97 5.40 -15.73 12.82
C GLN A 97 4.14 -16.04 11.96
N TYR A 98 4.30 -16.40 10.67
CA TYR A 98 3.22 -16.76 9.74
C TYR A 98 3.19 -18.28 9.52
N ALA A 99 3.85 -19.09 10.36
CA ALA A 99 3.89 -20.54 10.22
C ALA A 99 2.48 -21.19 10.16
N ALA A 100 1.52 -20.60 10.87
CA ALA A 100 0.13 -21.06 10.92
C ALA A 100 -0.77 -20.49 9.81
N ILE A 101 -0.24 -19.72 8.86
CA ILE A 101 -1.04 -19.08 7.80
C ILE A 101 -1.87 -20.11 7.01
N SER A 102 -3.14 -19.83 6.77
CA SER A 102 -4.02 -20.65 5.94
C SER A 102 -4.98 -19.77 5.12
N GLU A 103 -5.74 -20.36 4.20
CA GLU A 103 -6.77 -19.62 3.45
C GLU A 103 -7.82 -18.99 4.36
N GLN A 104 -8.12 -19.62 5.50
CA GLN A 104 -9.09 -19.12 6.50
C GLN A 104 -8.46 -18.15 7.49
N HIS A 105 -7.15 -18.25 7.72
CA HIS A 105 -6.39 -17.42 8.66
C HIS A 105 -5.32 -16.63 7.90
N GLN A 106 -5.77 -15.64 7.13
CA GLN A 106 -4.91 -14.77 6.36
C GLN A 106 -4.47 -13.56 7.20
N PRO A 107 -3.22 -13.09 7.06
CA PRO A 107 -2.79 -11.81 7.60
C PRO A 107 -3.57 -10.66 6.93
N ALA A 108 -3.68 -9.54 7.63
CA ALA A 108 -4.38 -8.35 7.13
C ALA A 108 -3.85 -7.89 5.76
N GLU A 109 -2.54 -8.01 5.54
CA GLU A 109 -1.82 -7.64 4.31
C GLU A 109 -2.31 -8.35 3.04
N LEU A 110 -2.98 -9.49 3.18
CA LEU A 110 -3.48 -10.28 2.05
C LEU A 110 -4.99 -10.11 1.81
N ILE A 111 -5.68 -9.41 2.71
CA ILE A 111 -7.12 -9.17 2.58
C ILE A 111 -7.33 -8.04 1.56
N PRO A 112 -8.09 -8.23 0.47
CA PRO A 112 -8.26 -7.21 -0.57
C PRO A 112 -8.87 -5.88 -0.09
N LYS A 113 -9.61 -5.88 1.02
CA LYS A 113 -10.14 -4.66 1.66
C LYS A 113 -9.04 -3.79 2.28
N PHE A 114 -7.89 -4.38 2.57
CA PHE A 114 -6.72 -3.81 3.21
C PHE A 114 -5.56 -3.67 2.22
N SER A 115 -5.86 -3.20 1.01
CA SER A 115 -4.85 -2.82 -0.01
C SER A 115 -3.95 -1.67 0.44
N THR A 116 -4.52 -0.75 1.23
CA THR A 116 -3.78 0.30 1.96
C THR A 116 -3.85 -0.02 3.44
N ILE A 117 -2.68 -0.15 4.08
CA ILE A 117 -2.52 -0.42 5.51
C ILE A 117 -1.35 0.37 6.09
N GLU A 118 -1.40 0.61 7.39
CA GLU A 118 -0.36 1.29 8.15
C GLU A 118 0.25 0.36 9.18
N TYR A 119 1.58 0.33 9.24
CA TYR A 119 2.33 -0.47 10.20
C TYR A 119 2.95 0.42 11.26
N THR A 120 2.78 0.07 12.53
CA THR A 120 3.52 0.68 13.63
C THR A 120 4.81 -0.11 13.89
N ILE A 121 5.95 0.48 13.51
CA ILE A 121 7.27 -0.11 13.72
C ILE A 121 7.66 0.06 15.20
N MET A 122 7.72 -1.03 15.95
CA MET A 122 7.95 -0.98 17.40
C MET A 122 9.35 -0.50 17.82
N ARG A 123 10.33 -0.53 16.91
CA ARG A 123 11.73 -0.19 17.21
C ARG A 123 12.16 1.20 16.72
N ALA A 124 11.25 1.99 16.16
CA ALA A 124 11.56 3.35 15.73
C ALA A 124 11.69 4.28 16.94
N GLN A 125 12.73 5.12 16.96
CA GLN A 125 12.83 6.19 17.96
C GLN A 125 11.82 7.30 17.65
N CYS A 126 10.88 7.54 18.55
CA CYS A 126 9.95 8.67 18.45
C CYS A 126 10.57 9.91 19.08
N LEU A 127 10.96 10.88 18.26
CA LEU A 127 11.37 12.20 18.73
C LEU A 127 10.13 13.05 19.02
N PRO A 128 10.11 13.85 20.10
CA PRO A 128 9.00 14.76 20.37
C PRO A 128 8.89 15.82 19.26
N PRO A 129 7.67 16.27 18.91
CA PRO A 129 7.49 17.34 17.93
C PRO A 129 8.07 18.66 18.46
N ILE A 130 8.78 19.38 17.59
CA ILE A 130 9.36 20.69 17.90
C ILE A 130 8.49 21.75 17.24
N PHE A 131 7.97 22.69 18.05
CA PHE A 131 7.20 23.83 17.58
C PHE A 131 7.99 25.11 17.83
N PHE A 132 8.19 25.92 16.79
CA PHE A 132 8.84 27.23 16.90
C PHE A 132 7.80 28.34 16.68
N THR A 133 7.60 29.20 17.67
CA THR A 133 6.72 30.36 17.58
C THR A 133 7.55 31.64 17.64
N GLY A 134 7.76 32.27 16.49
CA GLY A 134 8.44 33.57 16.41
C GLY A 134 7.46 34.71 16.72
N CYS A 135 7.69 35.44 17.82
CA CYS A 135 7.02 36.71 18.07
C CYS A 135 7.96 37.84 17.59
N GLY A 136 7.67 38.40 16.41
CA GLY A 136 8.42 39.55 15.91
C GLY A 136 8.09 40.79 16.74
N TYR A 137 9.03 41.26 17.57
CA TYR A 137 8.98 42.62 18.07
C TYR A 137 9.21 43.55 16.88
N MET A 138 8.15 44.14 16.34
CA MET A 138 8.25 45.37 15.54
C MET A 138 8.85 46.44 16.46
N TYR A 139 10.16 46.65 16.36
CA TYR A 139 10.77 47.89 16.83
C TYR A 139 10.30 49.00 15.89
N GLY A 140 9.37 49.82 16.38
CA GLY A 140 9.03 51.13 15.84
C GLY A 140 9.77 52.23 16.58
#